data_AF-A0A5K1EWT8-F1
#
_entry.id   AF-A0A5K1EWT8-F1
#
_cell.length_a   1.000
_cell.length_b   1.000
_cell.length_c   1.000
_cell.angle_alpha   90.00
_cell.angle_beta   90.00
_cell.angle_gamma   90.00
#
_symmetry.space_group_name_H-M   'P 1'
#
loop_
_entity.id
_entity.type
_entity.pdbx_description
1 polymer ?
#
loop_
_entity_poly.entity_id
_entity_poly.type
_entity_poly.pdbx_seq_one_letter_code
_entity_poly.pdbx_strand_id
1 'polypeptide(L)' 'LRTPVDNALRDAKLSFKDLDEVILVGGSTRMPAVQELVRKMTGKEPNVTVNPDEVVALGAAVQ' A
#
# COMPACT_ATOMS: atom_id res chain seq x y z
N LEU A 1 4.63 -9.06 7.36
CA LEU A 1 4.44 -8.09 6.25
C LEU A 1 5.26 -8.42 5.00
N ARG A 2 6.54 -8.83 5.10
CA ARG A 2 7.34 -9.18 3.90
C ARG A 2 6.78 -10.32 3.06
N THR A 3 6.53 -11.48 3.67
CA THR A 3 6.04 -12.68 2.95
C THR A 3 4.79 -12.46 2.08
N PRO A 4 3.69 -11.84 2.58
CA PRO A 4 2.52 -11.61 1.73
C PRO A 4 2.76 -10.60 0.60
N VAL A 5 3.59 -9.57 0.82
CA VAL A 5 3.93 -8.58 -0.22
C VAL A 5 4.79 -9.20 -1.31
N ASP A 6 5.81 -9.99 -0.93
CA ASP A 6 6.68 -10.68 -1.88
C ASP A 6 5.90 -11.72 -2.69
N ASN A 7 4.96 -12.43 -2.06
CA ASN A 7 4.07 -13.36 -2.77
C ASN A 7 3.18 -12.63 -3.78
N ALA A 8 2.55 -11.52 -3.39
CA ALA A 8 1.71 -10.74 -4.30
C ALA A 8 2.49 -10.20 -5.51
N LEU A 9 3.72 -9.73 -5.29
CA LEU A 9 4.61 -9.29 -6.38
C LEU A 9 5.00 -10.45 -7.31
N ARG A 10 5.30 -11.62 -6.76
CA ARG A 10 5.59 -12.83 -7.55
C ARG A 10 4.41 -13.26 -8.40
N ASP A 11 3.20 -13.25 -7.83
CA ASP A 11 1.98 -13.60 -8.54
C ASP A 11 1.67 -12.60 -9.66
N ALA A 12 1.94 -11.32 -9.43
CA ALA A 12 1.83 -10.26 -10.43
C ALA A 12 3.00 -10.25 -11.44
N LYS A 13 4.07 -11.02 -11.22
CA LYS A 13 5.34 -10.98 -11.97
C LYS A 13 5.98 -9.59 -12.02
N LEU A 14 5.86 -8.83 -10.94
CA LEU A 14 6.41 -7.49 -10.79
C LEU A 14 7.50 -7.47 -9.72
N SER A 15 8.37 -6.48 -9.79
CA SER A 15 9.32 -6.12 -8.74
C SER A 15 8.90 -4.83 -8.05
N PHE A 16 9.51 -4.52 -6.89
CA PHE A 16 9.28 -3.24 -6.21
C PHE A 16 9.57 -2.00 -7.07
N LYS A 17 10.41 -2.13 -8.09
CA LYS A 17 10.76 -1.04 -9.01
C LYS A 17 9.65 -0.74 -10.02
N ASP A 18 8.80 -1.73 -10.30
CA ASP A 18 7.73 -1.63 -11.29
C ASP A 18 6.45 -1.06 -10.67
N LEU A 19 6.41 -0.84 -9.35
CA LEU A 19 5.31 -0.16 -8.68
C LEU A 19 5.39 1.33 -8.99
N ASP A 20 4.32 1.97 -9.47
CA ASP A 20 4.29 3.42 -9.69
C ASP A 20 4.02 4.20 -8.40
N GLU A 21 2.98 3.80 -7.66
CA GLU A 21 2.55 4.41 -6.42
C GLU A 21 2.25 3.38 -5.34
N VAL A 22 2.34 3.81 -4.07
CA VAL A 22 2.01 2.98 -2.91
C VAL A 22 0.93 3.71 -2.12
N ILE A 23 -0.26 3.13 -2.01
CA ILE A 23 -1.38 3.72 -1.27
C ILE A 23 -1.59 2.93 0.02
N LEU A 24 -1.71 3.63 1.15
CA LEU A 24 -1.99 3.03 2.45
C LEU A 24 -3.47 3.16 2.79
N VAL A 25 -4.11 2.02 3.08
CA VAL A 25 -5.55 1.95 3.38
C VAL A 25 -5.76 1.27 4.74
N GLY A 26 -6.71 1.79 5.53
CA GLY A 26 -7.03 1.32 6.88
C GLY A 26 -6.29 2.06 8.00
N GLY A 27 -6.96 2.25 9.14
CA GLY A 27 -6.49 3.09 10.24
C GLY A 27 -5.15 2.68 10.89
N SER A 28 -4.78 1.40 10.86
CA SER A 28 -3.49 0.91 11.39
C SER A 28 -2.28 1.38 10.57
N THR A 29 -2.50 1.81 9.32
CA THR A 29 -1.44 2.33 8.45
C THR A 29 -1.03 3.78 8.79
N ARG A 30 -1.76 4.43 9.70
CA ARG A 30 -1.41 5.75 10.28
C ARG A 30 -0.24 5.68 11.26
N MET A 31 0.16 4.47 11.70
CA MET A 31 1.31 4.29 12.58
C MET A 31 2.63 4.65 11.86
N PRO A 32 3.46 5.57 12.40
CA PRO A 32 4.71 5.97 11.75
C PRO A 32 5.66 4.79 11.44
N ALA A 33 5.72 3.79 12.32
CA ALA A 33 6.53 2.59 12.11
C ALA A 33 6.09 1.77 10.89
N VAL A 34 4.79 1.77 10.56
CA VAL A 34 4.26 1.06 9.38
C VAL A 34 4.65 1.80 8.11
N GLN A 35 4.51 3.13 8.10
CA GLN A 35 4.90 3.97 6.96
C GLN A 35 6.39 3.84 6.67
N GLU A 36 7.23 3.88 7.72
CA GLU A 36 8.68 3.72 7.58
C GLU A 36 9.05 2.32 7.07
N LEU A 37 8.37 1.27 7.56
CA LEU A 37 8.59 -0.09 7.08
C LEU A 37 8.24 -0.23 5.59
N VAL A 38 7.09 0.31 5.17
CA VAL A 38 6.66 0.27 3.77
C VAL A 38 7.66 1.04 2.90
N ARG A 39 8.08 2.24 3.32
CA ARG A 39 9.11 3.00 2.63
C ARG A 39 10.43 2.23 2.50
N LYS A 40 10.88 1.56 3.56
CA LYS A 40 12.10 0.73 3.52
C LYS A 40 11.95 -0.49 2.61
N MET A 41 10.74 -1.01 2.44
CA MET A 41 10.47 -2.17 1.59
C MET A 41 10.33 -1.80 0.11
N THR A 42 9.57 -0.76 -0.20
CA THR A 42 9.25 -0.36 -1.58
C THR A 42 10.21 0.69 -2.14
N GLY A 43 10.93 1.41 -1.29
CA GLY A 43 11.75 2.55 -1.66
C GLY A 43 10.95 3.80 -2.07
N LYS A 44 9.62 3.77 -1.91
CA LYS A 44 8.70 4.85 -2.30
C LYS A 44 8.02 5.46 -1.09
N GLU A 45 7.78 6.76 -1.14
CA GLU A 45 6.96 7.45 -0.15
C GLU A 45 5.48 7.08 -0.38
N PRO A 46 4.75 6.62 0.64
CA PRO A 46 3.36 6.26 0.49
C PRO A 46 2.47 7.49 0.22
N ASN A 47 1.55 7.34 -0.72
CA ASN A 47 0.55 8.34 -1.04
C ASN A 47 -0.55 8.37 0.03
N VAL A 48 -0.78 9.56 0.59
CA VAL A 48 -1.77 9.84 1.65
C VAL A 48 -2.90 10.78 1.18
N THR A 49 -3.00 11.07 -0.12
CA THR A 49 -4.06 11.96 -0.66
C THR A 49 -5.43 11.30 -0.66
N VAL A 50 -5.49 9.99 -0.40
CA VAL A 50 -6.71 9.20 -0.36
C VAL A 50 -7.10 8.97 1.10
N ASN A 51 -8.35 9.27 1.48
CA ASN A 51 -8.82 9.03 2.84
C ASN A 51 -8.90 7.51 3.11
N PRO A 52 -8.04 6.96 3.98
CA PRO A 52 -7.93 5.51 4.18
C PRO A 52 -9.17 4.89 4.82
N ASP A 53 -10.05 5.70 5.42
CA ASP A 53 -11.25 5.21 6.11
C ASP A 53 -12.48 5.18 5.19
N GLU A 54 -12.47 5.95 4.11
CA GLU A 54 -13.63 6.12 3.21
C GLU A 54 -13.40 5.52 1.81
N VAL A 55 -12.13 5.35 1.39
CA VAL A 55 -11.79 4.89 0.04
C VAL A 55 -12.41 3.54 -0.31
N VAL A 56 -12.50 2.62 0.66
CA VAL A 56 -13.09 1.30 0.42
C VAL A 56 -14.60 1.40 0.21
N ALA A 57 -15.29 2.21 1.01
CA ALA A 57 -16.73 2.41 0.88
C ALA A 57 -17.10 3.13 -0.42
N LEU A 58 -16.31 4.14 -0.80
CA LEU A 58 -16.49 4.86 -2.06
C LEU A 58 -16.24 3.95 -3.26
N GLY A 59 -15.17 3.14 -3.23
CA GLY A 59 -14.87 2.17 -4.28
C GLY A 59 -15.97 1.12 -4.43
N ALA A 60 -16.51 0.63 -3.31
CA ALA A 60 -17.63 -0.32 -3.30
C ALA A 60 -18.94 0.28 -3.85
N ALA A 61 -19.16 1.59 -3.68
CA ALA A 61 -20.35 2.28 -4.20
C ALA A 61 -20.28 2.59 -5.70
N VAL A 62 -19.08 2.62 -6.28
CA VAL A 62 -18.87 2.77 -7.73
C VAL A 62 -19.06 1.45 -8.47
N GLN A 63 -18.84 0.32 -7.77
CA GLN A 63 -18.82 -1.02 -8.34
C GLN A 63 -20.21 -1.64 -8.53
#